data_AF-H1LFT8-F1
#
_entry.id   AF-H1LFT8-F1
#
_cell.length_a   1.000
_cell.length_b   1.000
_cell.length_c   1.000
_cell.angle_alpha   90.00
_cell.angle_beta   90.00
_cell.angle_gamma   90.00
#
_symmetry.space_group_name_H-M   'P 1'
#
loop_
_entity.id
_entity.type
_entity.pdbx_description
1 polymer ?
#
loop_
_entity_poly.entity_id
_entity_poly.type
_entity_poly.pdbx_seq_one_letter_code
_entity_poly.pdbx_strand_id
1 'polypeptide(L)'
;MSPNIACYLFGQWPISKLKSVARKVAADGFALAIRIVNDYDSFMNIKQLSPDVSETQFKQQIFFALSDPGRYKIVQVLYHVGHEMGCGELNQHVEIEKSTMSYHLRTLREAGITTTRTQGREKYVTLNVAKIESELPGLLANL
;
A
#
# COMPACT_ATOMS: atom_id res chain seq x y z
N MET A 1 41.85 22.12 2.73
CA MET A 1 40.93 21.18 3.42
C MET A 1 39.63 21.92 3.68
N SER A 2 38.51 21.71 3.02
CA SER A 2 38.16 20.94 1.82
C SER A 2 36.99 21.71 1.17
N PRO A 3 37.01 21.95 -0.16
CA PRO A 3 35.97 22.72 -0.81
C PRO A 3 34.68 21.90 -0.93
N ASN A 4 33.58 22.62 -0.76
CA ASN A 4 32.20 22.17 -0.69
C ASN A 4 31.79 21.43 -1.98
N ILE A 5 31.42 20.15 -1.86
CA ILE A 5 31.08 19.23 -2.97
C ILE A 5 29.85 19.71 -3.79
N ALA A 6 29.08 20.66 -3.27
CA ALA A 6 27.88 21.19 -3.93
C ALA A 6 28.15 21.96 -5.25
N CYS A 7 29.38 22.43 -5.49
CA CYS A 7 29.68 23.21 -6.71
C CYS A 7 29.89 22.37 -7.97
N TYR A 8 30.18 21.06 -7.87
CA TYR A 8 30.63 20.27 -9.02
C TYR A 8 29.54 19.55 -9.82
N LEU A 9 28.29 19.47 -9.33
CA LEU A 9 27.28 18.64 -9.99
C LEU A 9 26.21 19.39 -10.79
N PHE A 10 26.09 20.73 -10.68
CA PHE A 10 24.97 21.45 -11.31
C PHE A 10 25.29 22.79 -12.00
N GLY A 11 26.55 23.21 -12.05
CA GLY A 11 26.95 24.58 -12.42
C GLY A 11 26.97 24.96 -13.92
N GLN A 12 26.45 24.15 -14.86
CA GLN A 12 26.52 24.45 -16.31
C GLN A 12 25.20 24.29 -17.07
N TRP A 13 24.05 24.30 -16.39
CA TRP A 13 22.77 24.11 -17.07
C TRP A 13 21.92 25.39 -17.16
N PRO A 14 21.45 25.77 -18.36
CA PRO A 14 20.52 26.88 -18.51
C PRO A 14 19.20 26.58 -17.77
N ILE A 15 18.57 27.60 -17.18
CA ILE A 15 17.36 27.48 -16.32
C ILE A 15 16.21 26.72 -17.02
N SER A 16 16.11 26.82 -18.34
CA SER A 16 15.15 26.06 -19.17
C SER A 16 15.37 24.54 -19.12
N LYS A 17 16.62 24.11 -18.99
CA LYS A 17 17.06 22.71 -18.90
C LYS A 17 16.86 22.15 -17.48
N LEU A 18 17.05 22.98 -16.44
CA LEU A 18 16.71 22.63 -15.04
C LEU A 18 15.21 22.39 -14.86
N LYS A 19 14.33 23.20 -15.47
CA LYS A 19 12.88 22.98 -15.46
C LYS A 19 12.46 21.71 -16.23
N SER A 20 13.24 21.30 -17.22
CA SER A 20 13.02 20.06 -17.97
C SER A 20 13.44 18.84 -17.16
N VAL A 21 14.60 18.90 -16.49
CA VAL A 21 15.07 17.83 -15.58
C VAL A 21 14.23 17.74 -14.31
N ALA A 22 13.78 18.84 -13.70
CA ALA A 22 12.85 18.79 -12.56
C ALA A 22 11.51 18.15 -12.94
N ARG A 23 10.97 18.48 -14.13
CA ARG A 23 9.77 17.80 -14.68
C ARG A 23 10.02 16.33 -14.99
N LYS A 24 11.21 16.00 -15.50
CA LYS A 24 11.60 14.62 -15.82
C LYS A 24 11.84 13.80 -14.55
N VAL A 25 12.45 14.35 -13.51
CA VAL A 25 12.59 13.71 -12.19
C VAL A 25 11.23 13.56 -11.50
N ALA A 26 10.31 14.51 -11.65
CA ALA A 26 8.94 14.36 -11.17
C ALA A 26 8.15 13.27 -11.92
N ALA A 27 8.37 13.12 -13.24
CA ALA A 27 7.76 12.08 -14.06
C ALA A 27 8.42 10.70 -13.85
N ASP A 28 9.75 10.67 -13.72
CA ASP A 28 10.56 9.46 -13.54
C ASP A 28 10.47 8.95 -12.10
N GLY A 29 10.23 9.81 -11.10
CA GLY A 29 9.93 9.40 -9.72
C GLY A 29 8.61 8.65 -9.62
N PHE A 30 7.59 9.10 -10.35
CA PHE A 30 6.31 8.39 -10.48
C PHE A 30 6.48 7.09 -11.29
N ALA A 31 7.26 7.10 -12.36
CA ALA A 31 7.54 5.92 -13.17
C ALA A 31 8.40 4.88 -12.42
N LEU A 32 9.33 5.29 -11.55
CA LEU A 32 10.13 4.41 -10.69
C LEU A 32 9.27 3.81 -9.57
N ALA A 33 8.35 4.58 -8.98
CA ALA A 33 7.34 4.07 -8.07
C ALA A 33 6.41 3.04 -8.75
N ILE A 34 5.98 3.30 -10.00
CA ILE A 34 5.23 2.33 -10.82
C ILE A 34 6.09 1.11 -11.16
N ARG A 35 7.40 1.26 -11.39
CA ARG A 35 8.31 0.14 -11.66
C ARG A 35 8.50 -0.75 -10.43
N ILE A 36 8.58 -0.15 -9.23
CA ILE A 36 8.59 -0.87 -7.96
C ILE A 36 7.25 -1.60 -7.75
N VAL A 37 6.10 -0.96 -8.00
CA VAL A 37 4.76 -1.60 -7.94
C VAL A 37 4.60 -2.72 -8.98
N ASN A 38 5.21 -2.60 -10.17
CA ASN A 38 5.20 -3.66 -11.18
C ASN A 38 6.19 -4.79 -10.87
N ASP A 39 7.29 -4.53 -10.16
CA ASP A 39 8.16 -5.57 -9.60
C ASP A 39 7.47 -6.34 -8.47
N TYR A 40 6.59 -5.68 -7.68
CA TYR A 40 5.72 -6.34 -6.71
C TYR A 40 4.75 -7.33 -7.37
N ASP A 41 4.19 -7.01 -8.52
CA ASP A 41 3.30 -7.92 -9.29
C ASP A 41 4.07 -9.14 -9.82
N SER A 42 5.38 -8.97 -10.09
CA SER A 42 6.28 -10.09 -10.43
C SER A 42 6.64 -10.95 -9.21
N PHE A 43 6.78 -10.35 -8.03
CA PHE A 43 6.96 -11.06 -6.76
C PHE A 43 5.69 -11.83 -6.33
N MET A 44 4.51 -11.39 -6.76
CA MET A 44 3.22 -12.08 -6.57
C MET A 44 3.07 -13.34 -7.44
N ASN A 45 3.95 -13.57 -8.41
CA ASN A 45 3.92 -14.76 -9.28
C ASN A 45 4.93 -15.84 -8.83
N ILE A 46 5.00 -16.11 -7.53
CA ILE A 46 5.65 -17.32 -7.02
C ILE A 46 4.77 -18.51 -7.43
N LYS A 47 5.11 -19.10 -8.57
CA LYS A 47 4.61 -20.40 -9.01
C LYS A 47 4.91 -21.46 -7.93
N GLN A 48 3.83 -21.90 -7.28
CA GLN A 48 3.55 -23.22 -6.69
C GLN A 48 4.69 -23.98 -5.98
N LEU A 49 4.42 -24.35 -4.72
CA LEU A 49 4.74 -25.71 -4.25
C LEU A 49 3.72 -26.24 -3.20
N SER A 50 3.06 -27.36 -3.57
CA SER A 50 2.44 -28.44 -2.76
C SER A 50 1.16 -28.22 -1.92
N PRO A 51 0.18 -29.15 -1.94
CA PRO A 51 -1.27 -28.96 -1.69
C PRO A 51 -1.73 -28.61 -0.26
N ASP A 52 -0.83 -28.24 0.64
CA ASP A 52 -1.10 -27.62 1.96
C ASP A 52 -1.00 -26.07 1.89
N VAL A 53 -1.05 -25.53 0.66
CA VAL A 53 -0.70 -24.15 0.30
C VAL A 53 -1.63 -23.11 0.93
N SER A 54 -2.91 -23.41 1.17
CA SER A 54 -3.91 -22.35 1.38
C SER A 54 -3.74 -21.59 2.69
N GLU A 55 -3.46 -22.29 3.78
CA GLU A 55 -3.25 -21.68 5.11
C GLU A 55 -1.93 -20.90 5.14
N THR A 56 -0.85 -21.51 4.64
CA THR A 56 0.47 -20.87 4.56
C THR A 56 0.45 -19.64 3.65
N GLN A 57 -0.27 -19.71 2.53
CA GLN A 57 -0.38 -18.60 1.58
C GLN A 57 -1.17 -17.42 2.15
N PHE A 58 -2.26 -17.66 2.88
CA PHE A 58 -2.99 -16.58 3.54
C PHE A 58 -2.11 -15.87 4.58
N LYS A 59 -1.39 -16.63 5.41
CA LYS A 59 -0.44 -16.09 6.41
C LYS A 59 0.66 -15.25 5.76
N GLN A 60 1.22 -15.69 4.64
CA GLN A 60 2.20 -14.90 3.89
C GLN A 60 1.58 -13.61 3.34
N GLN A 61 0.40 -13.69 2.75
CA GLN A 61 -0.30 -12.54 2.18
C GLN A 61 -0.66 -11.48 3.22
N ILE A 62 -1.10 -11.88 4.42
CA ILE A 62 -1.45 -10.93 5.48
C ILE A 62 -0.23 -10.21 6.04
N PHE A 63 0.88 -10.93 6.32
CA PHE A 63 2.11 -10.26 6.76
C PHE A 63 2.67 -9.32 5.70
N PHE A 64 2.62 -9.73 4.44
CA PHE A 64 3.02 -8.88 3.33
C PHE A 64 2.13 -7.63 3.23
N ALA A 65 0.82 -7.79 3.33
CA ALA A 65 -0.12 -6.68 3.29
C ALA A 65 0.03 -5.75 4.51
N LEU A 66 0.36 -6.25 5.70
CA LEU A 66 0.54 -5.43 6.90
C LEU A 66 1.93 -4.78 7.02
N SER A 67 2.90 -5.18 6.18
CA SER A 67 4.27 -4.61 6.19
C SER A 67 4.34 -3.14 5.75
N ASP A 68 3.28 -2.61 5.14
CA ASP A 68 3.17 -1.22 4.73
C ASP A 68 2.44 -0.39 5.80
N PRO A 69 3.01 0.76 6.22
CA PRO A 69 2.46 1.55 7.31
C PRO A 69 1.07 2.12 6.99
N GLY A 70 0.78 2.40 5.71
CA GLY A 70 -0.53 2.89 5.29
C GLY A 70 -1.60 1.81 5.43
N ARG A 71 -1.31 0.60 4.93
CA ARG A 71 -2.21 -0.56 5.07
C ARG A 71 -2.40 -0.97 6.53
N TYR A 72 -1.33 -0.96 7.33
CA TYR A 72 -1.39 -1.19 8.76
C TYR A 72 -2.38 -0.22 9.43
N LYS A 73 -2.26 1.08 9.15
CA LYS A 73 -3.12 2.09 9.74
C LYS A 73 -4.59 1.95 9.33
N ILE A 74 -4.85 1.59 8.07
CA ILE A 74 -6.22 1.29 7.61
C ILE A 74 -6.82 0.14 8.41
N VAL A 75 -6.07 -0.95 8.61
CA VAL A 75 -6.55 -2.12 9.38
C VAL A 75 -6.80 -1.76 10.83
N GLN A 76 -5.90 -1.00 11.48
CA GLN A 76 -6.12 -0.49 12.85
C GLN A 76 -7.42 0.31 12.95
N VAL A 77 -7.64 1.25 12.02
CA VAL A 77 -8.85 2.09 12.03
C VAL A 77 -10.10 1.23 11.88
N LEU A 78 -10.13 0.31 10.91
CA LEU A 78 -11.27 -0.59 10.71
C LEU A 78 -11.51 -1.49 11.92
N TYR A 79 -10.46 -1.96 12.59
CA TYR A 79 -10.56 -2.77 13.80
C TYR A 79 -11.16 -1.98 14.96
N HIS A 80 -10.67 -0.76 15.23
CA HIS A 80 -11.16 0.08 16.31
C HIS A 80 -12.61 0.55 16.11
N VAL A 81 -12.97 0.87 14.86
CA VAL A 81 -14.32 1.33 14.52
C VAL A 81 -15.33 0.19 14.59
N GLY A 82 -14.91 -1.04 14.26
CA GLY A 82 -15.71 -2.26 14.45
C GLY A 82 -16.91 -2.40 13.50
N HIS A 83 -17.06 -1.50 12.52
CA HIS A 83 -18.11 -1.54 11.50
C HIS A 83 -17.55 -1.14 10.13
N GLU A 84 -18.41 -1.24 9.10
CA GLU A 84 -18.02 -0.89 7.73
C GLU A 84 -17.83 0.62 7.59
N MET A 85 -16.75 1.04 6.91
CA MET A 85 -16.47 2.46 6.68
C MET A 85 -16.47 2.79 5.18
N GLY A 86 -16.97 3.98 4.85
CA GLY A 86 -16.90 4.49 3.49
C GLY A 86 -15.46 4.85 3.11
N CYS A 87 -15.10 4.69 1.83
CA CYS A 87 -13.77 5.10 1.36
C CYS A 87 -13.46 6.59 1.63
N GLY A 88 -14.47 7.47 1.59
CA GLY A 88 -14.32 8.89 1.91
C GLY A 88 -13.98 9.14 3.38
N GLU A 89 -14.62 8.39 4.26
CA GLU A 89 -14.41 8.43 5.71
C GLU A 89 -13.04 7.87 6.10
N LEU A 90 -12.62 6.76 5.49
CA LEU A 90 -11.28 6.19 5.70
C LEU A 90 -10.16 7.18 5.35
N ASN A 91 -10.32 7.95 4.29
CA ASN A 91 -9.35 9.00 3.91
C ASN A 91 -9.27 10.16 4.92
N GLN A 92 -10.26 10.33 5.80
CA GLN A 92 -10.22 11.34 6.86
C GLN A 92 -9.48 10.82 8.10
N HIS A 93 -9.50 9.51 8.33
CA HIS A 93 -8.88 8.86 9.49
C HIS A 93 -7.42 8.48 9.26
N VAL A 94 -6.98 8.47 8.00
CA VAL A 94 -5.62 8.08 7.62
C VAL A 94 -5.02 9.13 6.71
N GLU A 95 -3.83 9.63 7.04
CA GLU A 95 -3.07 10.61 6.25
C GLU A 95 -2.44 9.96 5.00
N ILE A 96 -3.28 9.32 4.18
CA ILE A 96 -2.90 8.67 2.92
C ILE A 96 -3.48 9.49 1.77
N GLU A 97 -2.69 9.63 0.70
CA GLU A 97 -3.16 10.26 -0.53
C GLU A 97 -4.31 9.44 -1.15
N LYS A 98 -5.37 10.13 -1.61
CA LYS A 98 -6.56 9.49 -2.20
C LYS A 98 -6.24 8.57 -3.39
N SER A 99 -5.20 8.89 -4.18
CA SER A 99 -4.75 8.08 -5.32
C SER A 99 -4.19 6.72 -4.87
N THR A 100 -3.52 6.69 -3.71
CA THR A 100 -2.89 5.50 -3.11
C THR A 100 -3.88 4.67 -2.29
N MET A 101 -4.92 5.28 -1.71
CA MET A 101 -5.94 4.59 -0.91
C MET A 101 -6.60 3.42 -1.68
N SER A 102 -6.94 3.64 -2.95
CA SER A 102 -7.58 2.59 -3.78
C SER A 102 -6.66 1.39 -3.98
N TYR A 103 -5.35 1.61 -4.08
CA TYR A 103 -4.35 0.55 -4.19
C TYR A 103 -4.26 -0.24 -2.88
N HIS A 104 -4.14 0.45 -1.74
CA HIS A 104 -4.10 -0.19 -0.43
C HIS A 104 -5.35 -1.04 -0.14
N LEU A 105 -6.54 -0.51 -0.41
CA LEU A 105 -7.79 -1.23 -0.22
C LEU A 105 -7.90 -2.46 -1.14
N ARG A 106 -7.38 -2.35 -2.37
CA ARG A 106 -7.32 -3.49 -3.29
C ARG A 106 -6.40 -4.58 -2.75
N THR A 107 -5.18 -4.24 -2.33
CA THR A 107 -4.20 -5.20 -1.78
C THR A 107 -4.75 -5.88 -0.52
N LEU A 108 -5.36 -5.13 0.39
CA LEU A 108 -5.99 -5.68 1.60
C LEU A 108 -7.13 -6.66 1.28
N ARG A 109 -7.93 -6.36 0.25
CA ARG A 109 -9.00 -7.23 -0.23
C ARG A 109 -8.46 -8.50 -0.90
N GLU A 110 -7.42 -8.39 -1.71
CA GLU A 110 -6.77 -9.52 -2.39
C GLU A 110 -6.08 -10.46 -1.39
N ALA A 111 -5.50 -9.91 -0.32
CA ALA A 111 -5.02 -10.69 0.82
C ALA A 111 -6.15 -11.30 1.67
N GLY A 112 -7.42 -10.96 1.40
CA GLY A 112 -8.58 -11.45 2.15
C GLY A 112 -8.73 -10.88 3.56
N ILE A 113 -8.04 -9.77 3.85
CA ILE A 113 -8.11 -9.05 5.13
C ILE A 113 -9.40 -8.24 5.20
N THR A 114 -9.80 -7.61 4.09
CA THR A 114 -11.01 -6.78 4.02
C THR A 114 -12.03 -7.32 3.03
N THR A 115 -13.29 -7.01 3.29
CA THR A 115 -14.38 -7.18 2.34
C THR A 115 -14.89 -5.81 1.90
N THR A 116 -15.50 -5.75 0.71
CA THR A 116 -16.05 -4.51 0.19
C THR A 116 -17.47 -4.73 -0.27
N ARG A 117 -18.39 -3.91 0.24
CA ARG A 117 -19.79 -3.86 -0.16
C ARG A 117 -20.03 -2.57 -0.94
N THR A 118 -20.86 -2.64 -1.99
CA THR A 118 -21.25 -1.44 -2.76
C THR A 118 -22.70 -1.10 -2.45
N GLN A 119 -22.97 0.17 -2.15
CA GLN A 119 -24.33 0.68 -1.96
C GLN A 119 -24.48 1.99 -2.71
N GLY A 120 -25.29 1.97 -3.77
CA GLY A 120 -25.40 3.09 -4.69
C GLY A 120 -24.07 3.40 -5.36
N ARG A 121 -23.52 4.60 -5.12
CA ARG A 121 -22.22 5.05 -5.66
C ARG A 121 -21.07 4.88 -4.67
N GLU A 122 -21.37 4.49 -3.43
CA GLU A 122 -20.39 4.38 -2.36
C GLU A 122 -19.93 2.93 -2.17
N LYS A 123 -18.68 2.79 -1.76
CA LYS A 123 -18.07 1.52 -1.37
C LYS A 123 -17.76 1.57 0.11
N TYR A 124 -18.20 0.54 0.81
CA TYR A 124 -18.00 0.33 2.22
C TYR A 124 -17.02 -0.81 2.41
N VAL A 125 -16.03 -0.60 3.26
CA VAL A 125 -14.96 -1.55 3.54
C VAL A 125 -15.10 -2.03 4.97
N THR A 126 -15.03 -3.34 5.16
CA THR A 126 -15.11 -3.97 6.48
C THR A 126 -13.93 -4.89 6.68
N LEU A 127 -13.45 -5.00 7.92
CA LEU A 127 -12.43 -5.96 8.28
C LEU A 127 -13.04 -7.37 8.40
N ASN A 128 -12.38 -8.36 7.83
CA ASN A 128 -12.78 -9.77 7.96
C ASN A 128 -12.20 -10.38 9.25
N VAL A 129 -12.67 -9.88 10.40
CA VAL A 129 -12.18 -10.28 11.72
C VAL A 129 -12.26 -11.79 11.92
N ALA A 130 -13.38 -12.41 11.54
CA ALA A 130 -13.58 -13.84 11.71
C ALA A 130 -12.51 -14.69 11.01
N LYS A 131 -12.14 -14.32 9.77
CA LYS A 131 -11.09 -15.02 9.01
C LYS A 131 -9.70 -14.78 9.59
N ILE A 132 -9.42 -13.54 10.02
CA ILE A 132 -8.09 -13.21 10.56
C ILE A 132 -7.88 -13.94 11.89
N GLU A 133 -8.88 -13.93 12.77
CA GLU A 133 -8.78 -14.61 14.07
C GLU A 133 -8.77 -16.14 13.95
N SER A 134 -9.39 -16.72 12.92
CA SER A 134 -9.31 -18.18 12.71
C SER A 134 -7.94 -18.64 12.26
N GLU A 135 -7.24 -17.83 11.46
CA GLU A 135 -5.94 -18.19 10.86
C GLU A 135 -4.73 -17.68 11.67
N LEU A 136 -4.89 -16.52 12.31
CA LEU A 136 -3.87 -15.81 13.10
C LEU A 136 -4.50 -15.19 14.36
N PRO A 137 -4.83 -16.04 15.36
CA PRO A 137 -5.51 -15.60 16.58
C PRO A 137 -4.66 -14.57 17.34
N GLY A 138 -5.31 -13.50 17.80
CA GLY A 138 -4.67 -12.44 18.58
C GLY A 138 -3.80 -11.47 17.79
N LEU A 139 -3.71 -11.61 16.46
CA LEU A 139 -3.03 -10.62 15.62
C LEU A 139 -3.66 -9.23 15.78
N LEU A 140 -4.99 -9.15 15.64
CA LEU A 140 -5.71 -7.88 15.66
C LEU A 140 -5.66 -7.18 17.02
N ALA A 141 -5.58 -7.95 18.11
CA ALA A 141 -5.46 -7.41 19.46
C ALA A 141 -4.13 -6.67 19.72
N ASN A 142 -3.10 -6.93 18.89
CA ASN A 142 -1.78 -6.31 18.99
C ASN A 142 -1.56 -5.20 17.95
N LEU A 143 -2.57 -4.88 17.13
CA LEU A 143 -2.48 -3.85 16.10
C LEU A 143 -2.63 -2.45 16.69
#